data_AF-A0A8H3G1N4-F1
#
_entry.id   AF-A0A8H3G1N4-F1
#
_cell.length_a   1.000
_cell.length_b   1.000
_cell.length_c   1.000
_cell.angle_alpha   90.00
_cell.angle_beta   90.00
_cell.angle_gamma   90.00
#
_symmetry.space_group_name_H-M   'P 1'
#
loop_
_entity.id
_entity.type
_entity.pdbx_description
1 polymer ?
#
loop_
_entity_poly.entity_id
_entity_poly.type
_entity_poly.pdbx_seq_one_letter_code
_entity_poly.pdbx_strand_id
1 'polypeptide(L)'
;MDHSAQGGSSPDWSLVGCDIISNGEALSVHFLSASFTFHAQWLDDARCDHGPSRTALSAFCQKPAVARILKTHTNREGAGVTIDVNWLDGSVSSFPAIWLRIMGPLVGEPGKASPPLPTWQSRGWLTDSLKIPSFDYKAIFTGTAQTCEATAVSIMDEILMAPNTGIVKITGLPAPNIESEREKTNTLVTQVLKQIFGAVFQHPRRSGEKTFNVASHHEEDSKRAAGLPNYDTSQILLPHVDHAHYQHPIQVQGWYGLEGESENTFVSGLQALNTLLEEAPEMFEPLITAPMSVGRVVHYYDPPLYQGTVDTAVTMYPGTAQVKRIRWHPHLTGSIVAPFDEFRKARAAHHRLQEIIRRDTHQLKVILQPGDLYLWNNFTILHGRERVLQVPRTGVGQTVPEQVVADRYRALKIGQLRGYLEEKWLVHMPAAQLFHLGELLHCRSL
;
A
#
# COMPACT_ATOMS: atom_id res chain seq x y z
N MET A 1 -7.76 4.10 39.71
CA MET A 1 -6.72 3.51 40.58
C MET A 1 -5.41 4.11 40.11
N ASP A 2 -4.66 4.71 41.03
CA ASP A 2 -3.37 5.36 40.78
C ASP A 2 -2.41 4.41 40.07
N HIS A 3 -2.00 4.77 38.86
CA HIS A 3 -0.85 4.17 38.20
C HIS A 3 0.39 4.94 38.65
N SER A 4 1.01 4.46 39.72
CA SER A 4 2.36 4.84 40.09
C SER A 4 3.33 4.39 38.98
N ALA A 5 3.97 5.38 38.36
CA ALA A 5 4.95 5.19 37.31
C ALA A 5 6.18 4.43 37.83
N GLN A 6 6.32 3.16 37.44
CA GLN A 6 7.62 2.48 37.48
C GLN A 6 8.50 3.04 36.36
N GLY A 7 9.77 3.31 36.68
CA GLY A 7 10.74 3.97 35.80
C GLY A 7 10.94 3.25 34.47
N GLY A 8 10.19 3.70 33.45
CA GLY A 8 10.45 3.37 32.06
C GLY A 8 11.51 4.31 31.50
N SER A 9 12.45 3.78 30.73
CA SER A 9 13.35 4.59 29.89
C SER A 9 12.52 5.60 29.09
N SER A 10 13.00 6.85 29.01
CA SER A 10 12.35 7.90 28.22
C SER A 10 12.17 7.39 26.78
N PRO A 11 10.99 7.56 26.16
CA PRO A 11 10.76 7.06 24.81
C PRO A 11 11.76 7.69 23.83
N ASP A 12 12.15 6.95 22.79
CA ASP A 12 13.14 7.38 21.78
C ASP A 12 12.74 8.66 21.03
N TRP A 13 11.47 9.03 21.07
CA TRP A 13 10.91 10.26 20.51
C TRP A 13 10.85 11.42 21.49
N SER A 14 11.37 11.26 22.72
CA SER A 14 11.41 12.32 23.71
C SER A 14 12.22 13.49 23.17
N LEU A 15 11.62 14.68 23.22
CA LEU A 15 12.28 15.91 22.85
C LEU A 15 13.35 16.25 23.90
N VAL A 16 14.58 16.47 23.44
CA VAL A 16 15.72 16.89 24.24
C VAL A 16 15.92 18.40 24.16
N GLY A 17 15.66 18.99 22.99
CA GLY A 17 15.80 20.43 22.78
C GLY A 17 15.48 20.85 21.35
N CYS A 18 15.51 22.16 21.11
CA CYS A 18 15.44 22.70 19.76
C CYS A 18 16.25 24.00 19.66
N ASP A 19 16.84 24.22 18.49
CA ASP A 19 17.74 25.33 18.22
C ASP A 19 17.31 26.04 16.93
N ILE A 20 17.18 27.36 17.01
CA ILE A 20 16.96 28.19 15.83
C ILE A 20 18.31 28.41 15.17
N ILE A 21 18.43 28.05 13.89
CA ILE A 21 19.69 28.18 13.15
C ILE A 21 19.51 29.09 11.93
N SER A 22 20.65 29.49 11.34
CA SER A 22 20.69 30.27 10.10
C SER A 22 19.83 31.55 10.18
N ASN A 23 19.92 32.29 11.29
CA ASN A 23 19.17 33.54 11.49
C ASN A 23 17.65 33.40 11.34
N GLY A 24 17.08 32.30 11.86
CA GLY A 24 15.64 32.05 11.82
C GLY A 24 15.16 31.31 10.57
N GLU A 25 16.05 30.87 9.69
CA GLU A 25 15.71 30.14 8.45
C GLU A 25 15.35 28.67 8.68
N ALA A 26 15.76 28.09 9.81
CA ALA A 26 15.49 26.71 10.12
C ALA A 26 15.42 26.47 11.63
N LEU A 27 14.80 25.34 11.99
CA LEU A 27 14.68 24.83 13.34
C LEU A 27 15.29 23.44 13.40
N SER A 28 16.36 23.27 14.17
CA SER A 28 16.86 21.95 14.55
C SER A 28 16.09 21.45 15.76
N VAL A 29 15.57 20.22 15.67
CA VAL A 29 14.82 19.56 16.74
C VAL A 29 15.57 18.30 17.13
N HIS A 30 15.88 18.19 18.41
CA HIS A 30 16.70 17.14 18.98
C HIS A 30 15.84 16.19 19.78
N PHE A 31 15.79 14.94 19.36
CA PHE A 31 15.17 13.83 20.07
C PHE A 31 16.25 12.93 20.66
N LEU A 32 15.88 12.08 21.62
CA LEU A 32 16.82 11.16 22.25
C LEU A 32 17.55 10.25 21.23
N SER A 33 16.82 9.80 20.19
CA SER A 33 17.32 8.88 19.17
C SER A 33 17.75 9.51 17.84
N ALA A 34 17.46 10.79 17.61
CA ALA A 34 17.63 11.41 16.30
C ALA A 34 17.61 12.94 16.39
N SER A 35 18.11 13.63 15.37
CA SER A 35 17.92 15.07 15.22
C SER A 35 17.57 15.41 13.78
N PHE A 36 16.66 16.37 13.61
CA PHE A 36 16.20 16.81 12.29
C PHE A 36 16.15 18.32 12.23
N THR A 37 16.65 18.88 11.13
CA THR A 37 16.59 20.31 10.85
C THR A 37 15.50 20.57 9.81
N PHE A 38 14.53 21.41 10.15
CA PHE A 38 13.41 21.77 9.29
C PHE A 38 13.55 23.19 8.79
N HIS A 39 13.29 23.42 7.51
CA HIS A 39 13.16 24.79 6.99
C HIS A 39 12.01 25.53 7.68
N ALA A 40 12.24 26.78 8.07
CA ALA A 40 11.22 27.66 8.63
C ALA A 40 10.03 27.81 7.68
N GLN A 41 10.29 27.95 6.38
CA GLN A 41 9.23 28.02 5.36
C GLN A 41 8.38 26.75 5.31
N TRP A 42 9.00 25.57 5.42
CA TRP A 42 8.25 24.32 5.44
C TRP A 42 7.36 24.20 6.68
N LEU A 43 7.88 24.58 7.85
CA LEU A 43 7.09 24.63 9.08
C LEU A 43 5.93 25.60 8.96
N ASP A 44 6.16 26.80 8.38
CA ASP A 44 5.15 27.82 8.11
C ASP A 44 4.02 27.30 7.23
N ASP A 45 4.39 26.51 6.23
CA ASP A 45 3.50 25.89 5.27
C ASP A 45 2.75 24.68 5.84
N ALA A 46 3.31 24.01 6.84
CA ALA A 46 2.69 22.87 7.51
C ALA A 46 1.73 23.26 8.66
N ARG A 47 1.62 24.56 8.96
CA ARG A 47 0.77 25.08 10.04
C ARG A 47 -0.68 24.63 9.88
N CYS A 48 -1.26 24.17 10.98
CA CYS A 48 -2.66 23.77 11.09
C CYS A 48 -3.46 24.66 12.06
N ASP A 49 -3.08 25.94 12.17
CA ASP A 49 -3.60 26.88 13.16
C ASP A 49 -5.13 27.09 13.04
N HIS A 50 -5.67 26.99 11.83
CA HIS A 50 -7.10 27.12 11.52
C HIS A 50 -7.72 25.80 11.03
N GLY A 51 -7.12 24.68 11.41
CA GLY A 51 -7.49 23.35 10.93
C GLY A 51 -6.59 22.89 9.78
N PRO A 52 -6.90 21.71 9.18
CA PRO A 52 -6.05 21.12 8.16
C PRO A 52 -6.12 21.89 6.84
N SER A 53 -7.24 22.52 6.49
CA SER A 53 -7.36 23.21 5.21
C SER A 53 -6.74 24.60 5.25
N ARG A 54 -5.99 24.96 4.20
CA ARG A 54 -5.53 26.33 3.99
C ARG A 54 -6.70 27.23 3.61
N THR A 55 -6.61 28.51 4.00
CA THR A 55 -7.48 29.56 3.47
C THR A 55 -6.84 30.19 2.25
N ALA A 56 -7.59 30.99 1.50
CA ALA A 56 -7.02 31.74 0.38
C ALA A 56 -5.82 32.60 0.82
N LEU A 57 -5.86 33.18 2.03
CA LEU A 57 -4.78 34.00 2.59
C LEU A 57 -3.50 33.21 2.93
N SER A 58 -3.61 31.90 3.16
CA SER A 58 -2.46 31.03 3.44
C SER A 58 -2.04 30.17 2.24
N ALA A 59 -2.59 30.43 1.06
CA ALA A 59 -2.13 29.81 -0.18
C ALA A 59 -0.71 30.29 -0.54
N PHE A 60 0.09 29.40 -1.15
CA PHE A 60 1.50 29.67 -1.46
C PHE A 60 1.75 30.97 -2.24
N CYS A 61 0.81 31.39 -3.10
CA CYS A 61 0.97 32.59 -3.92
C CYS A 61 0.72 33.92 -3.20
N GLN A 62 0.19 33.90 -1.96
CA GLN A 62 -0.23 35.13 -1.26
C GLN A 62 0.81 35.66 -0.27
N LYS A 63 1.87 34.89 0.04
CA LYS A 63 2.94 35.31 0.96
C LYS A 63 4.27 35.48 0.22
N PRO A 64 4.69 36.71 -0.12
CA PRO A 64 5.93 36.93 -0.85
C PRO A 64 7.19 36.84 0.04
N ALA A 65 7.05 37.01 1.36
CA ALA A 65 8.16 36.97 2.30
C ALA A 65 8.40 35.54 2.79
N VAL A 66 9.67 35.12 2.81
CA VAL A 66 10.07 33.83 3.37
C VAL A 66 9.90 33.86 4.89
N ALA A 67 9.29 32.82 5.44
CA ALA A 67 9.07 32.70 6.87
C ALA A 67 10.40 32.68 7.65
N ARG A 68 10.39 33.32 8.83
CA ARG A 68 11.51 33.39 9.76
C ARG A 68 11.04 33.13 11.17
N ILE A 69 11.79 32.29 11.88
CA ILE A 69 11.54 31.96 13.28
C ILE A 69 12.27 32.98 14.16
N LEU A 70 11.51 33.62 15.04
CA LEU A 70 12.05 34.59 15.99
C LEU A 70 12.45 33.92 17.30
N LYS A 71 11.57 33.08 17.87
CA LYS A 71 11.77 32.37 19.14
C LYS A 71 11.00 31.06 19.17
N THR A 72 11.52 30.09 19.91
CA THR A 72 10.83 28.83 20.19
C THR A 72 10.62 28.64 21.69
N HIS A 73 9.55 27.94 22.04
CA HIS A 73 9.30 27.53 23.41
C HIS A 73 8.71 26.11 23.41
N THR A 74 9.23 25.25 24.27
CA THR A 74 8.69 23.90 24.45
C THR A 74 7.64 23.93 25.55
N ASN A 75 6.45 23.38 25.27
CA ASN A 75 5.37 23.24 26.24
C ASN A 75 5.07 21.78 26.54
N ARG A 76 4.54 21.54 27.75
CA ARG A 76 4.04 20.24 28.25
C ARG A 76 5.14 19.17 28.40
N GLU A 77 4.74 17.97 28.84
CA GLU A 77 5.61 16.80 29.00
C GLU A 77 5.01 15.56 28.30
N GLY A 78 5.85 14.55 28.04
CA GLY A 78 5.44 13.28 27.43
C GLY A 78 4.94 13.40 25.99
N ALA A 79 3.92 12.61 25.63
CA ALA A 79 3.41 12.55 24.24
C ALA A 79 2.69 13.84 23.80
N GLY A 80 2.30 14.67 24.76
CA GLY A 80 1.65 15.95 24.51
C GLY A 80 2.62 17.12 24.31
N VAL A 81 3.94 16.89 24.28
CA VAL A 81 4.94 17.96 24.09
C VAL A 81 4.72 18.66 22.75
N THR A 82 4.68 19.99 22.80
CA THR A 82 4.63 20.85 21.61
C THR A 82 5.80 21.83 21.59
N ILE A 83 6.17 22.25 20.39
CA ILE A 83 7.13 23.33 20.15
C ILE A 83 6.33 24.51 19.60
N ASP A 84 6.20 25.56 20.39
CA ASP A 84 5.65 26.83 19.96
C ASP A 84 6.71 27.62 19.21
N VAL A 85 6.37 28.05 18.00
CA VAL A 85 7.21 28.83 17.10
C VAL A 85 6.60 30.21 17.00
N ASN A 86 7.35 31.23 17.45
CA ASN A 86 7.01 32.63 17.25
C ASN A 86 7.66 33.09 15.95
N TRP A 87 6.84 33.56 15.02
CA TRP A 87 7.27 33.99 13.69
C TRP A 87 7.63 35.48 13.69
N LEU A 88 8.44 35.90 12.72
CA LEU A 88 8.83 37.30 12.56
C LEU A 88 7.64 38.23 12.27
N ASP A 89 6.57 37.71 11.66
CA ASP A 89 5.32 38.44 11.41
C ASP A 89 4.44 38.62 12.66
N GLY A 90 4.88 38.12 13.82
CA GLY A 90 4.18 38.18 15.09
C GLY A 90 3.16 37.06 15.31
N SER A 91 2.92 36.20 14.31
CA SER A 91 2.09 35.01 14.50
C SER A 91 2.79 33.95 15.36
N VAL A 92 2.01 33.03 15.93
CA VAL A 92 2.51 31.93 16.75
C VAL A 92 1.84 30.64 16.30
N SER A 93 2.61 29.56 16.20
CA SER A 93 2.11 28.24 15.81
C SER A 93 2.69 27.17 16.70
N SER A 94 1.90 26.15 17.06
CA SER A 94 2.30 25.10 17.99
C SER A 94 2.39 23.76 17.27
N PHE A 95 3.59 23.17 17.21
CA PHE A 95 3.84 21.92 16.50
C PHE A 95 3.99 20.76 17.49
N PRO A 96 3.23 19.67 17.35
CA PRO A 96 3.45 18.48 18.16
C PRO A 96 4.85 17.88 17.90
N ALA A 97 5.63 17.67 18.96
CA ALA A 97 7.00 17.15 18.82
C ALA A 97 7.02 15.76 18.19
N ILE A 98 6.05 14.90 18.54
CA ILE A 98 5.91 13.57 17.95
C ILE A 98 5.59 13.61 16.45
N TRP A 99 4.83 14.62 16.01
CA TRP A 99 4.55 14.82 14.58
C TRP A 99 5.83 15.20 13.83
N LEU A 100 6.61 16.13 14.38
CA LEU A 100 7.92 16.49 13.81
C LEU A 100 8.86 15.29 13.78
N ARG A 101 8.86 14.43 14.81
CA ARG A 101 9.67 13.20 14.84
C ARG A 101 9.36 12.23 13.71
N ILE A 102 8.08 12.11 13.33
CA ILE A 102 7.61 11.22 12.28
C ILE A 102 7.84 11.82 10.88
N MET A 103 7.71 13.14 10.74
CA MET A 103 7.93 13.84 9.48
C MET A 103 9.42 14.08 9.17
N GLY A 104 10.27 14.14 10.19
CA GLY A 104 11.71 14.41 10.10
C GLY A 104 12.43 13.61 9.01
N PRO A 105 12.28 12.27 8.93
CA PRO A 105 12.90 11.47 7.88
C PRO A 105 12.48 11.82 6.44
N LEU A 106 11.35 12.48 6.23
CA LEU A 106 10.88 12.85 4.88
C LEU A 106 11.31 14.25 4.46
N VAL A 107 11.33 15.19 5.40
CA VAL A 107 11.39 16.64 5.08
C VAL A 107 12.50 17.38 5.82
N GLY A 108 13.06 16.77 6.86
CA GLY A 108 14.13 17.33 7.65
C GLY A 108 15.49 16.87 7.15
N GLU A 109 16.48 17.74 7.26
CA GLU A 109 17.88 17.33 7.11
C GLU A 109 18.29 16.53 8.35
N PRO A 110 18.76 15.28 8.20
CA PRO A 110 19.18 14.47 9.34
C PRO A 110 20.47 15.02 9.96
N GLY A 111 20.49 15.16 11.29
CA GLY A 111 21.71 15.46 12.02
C GLY A 111 22.71 14.29 12.00
N LYS A 112 23.97 14.54 12.38
CA LYS A 112 25.06 13.52 12.35
C LYS A 112 24.77 12.23 13.14
N ALA A 113 23.87 12.28 14.13
CA ALA A 113 23.48 11.14 14.95
C ALA A 113 22.25 10.39 14.43
N SER A 114 21.60 10.88 13.35
CA SER A 114 20.42 10.26 12.79
C SER A 114 20.80 9.05 11.93
N PRO A 115 20.04 7.93 12.00
CA PRO A 115 20.28 6.80 11.12
C PRO A 115 20.10 7.23 9.66
N PRO A 116 20.90 6.69 8.72
CA PRO A 116 20.74 6.97 7.30
C PRO A 116 19.33 6.59 6.85
N LEU A 117 18.77 7.37 5.92
CA LEU A 117 17.50 7.03 5.29
C LEU A 117 17.61 5.63 4.67
N PRO A 118 16.58 4.77 4.79
CA PRO A 118 16.63 3.45 4.19
C PRO A 118 16.93 3.60 2.69
N THR A 119 18.02 2.99 2.25
CA THR A 119 18.17 2.60 0.86
C THR A 119 17.01 1.66 0.54
N TRP A 120 16.56 1.64 -0.72
CA TRP A 120 15.32 1.03 -1.24
C TRP A 120 15.06 -0.47 -0.90
N GLN A 121 15.80 -1.11 0.00
CA GLN A 121 15.53 -2.47 0.47
C GLN A 121 14.28 -2.52 1.35
N SER A 122 13.12 -2.63 0.71
CA SER A 122 11.92 -3.13 1.38
C SER A 122 12.08 -4.63 1.59
N ARG A 123 11.72 -5.15 2.78
CA ARG A 123 11.68 -6.59 2.99
C ARG A 123 10.57 -7.19 2.12
N GLY A 124 10.96 -7.94 1.10
CA GLY A 124 10.08 -8.91 0.45
C GLY A 124 10.25 -10.28 1.12
N TRP A 125 9.75 -11.33 0.48
CA TRP A 125 9.90 -12.69 0.96
C TRP A 125 10.24 -13.65 -0.19
N LEU A 126 11.04 -14.67 0.12
CA LEU A 126 11.22 -15.87 -0.68
C LEU A 126 10.27 -16.98 -0.19
N THR A 127 10.14 -18.05 -0.96
CA THR A 127 9.16 -19.12 -0.70
C THR A 127 9.31 -19.83 0.63
N ASP A 128 10.54 -20.00 1.11
CA ASP A 128 10.86 -20.66 2.38
C ASP A 128 10.68 -19.75 3.62
N SER A 129 10.66 -18.43 3.40
CA SER A 129 10.58 -17.43 4.46
C SER A 129 9.14 -17.03 4.82
N LEU A 130 8.18 -17.22 3.91
CA LEU A 130 6.81 -16.74 4.12
C LEU A 130 5.96 -17.75 4.89
N LYS A 131 5.38 -17.29 6.00
CA LYS A 131 4.18 -17.89 6.60
C LYS A 131 3.01 -16.93 6.36
N ILE A 132 2.04 -17.34 5.54
CA ILE A 132 0.89 -16.49 5.22
C ILE A 132 0.08 -16.22 6.51
N PRO A 133 -0.04 -14.96 6.96
CA PRO A 133 -0.86 -14.61 8.12
C PRO A 133 -2.31 -15.00 7.88
N SER A 134 -2.97 -15.50 8.92
CA SER A 134 -4.34 -15.98 8.85
C SER A 134 -5.23 -15.20 9.81
N PHE A 135 -6.42 -14.81 9.34
CA PHE A 135 -7.41 -14.09 10.12
C PHE A 135 -8.74 -14.83 10.08
N ASP A 136 -9.39 -14.97 11.23
CA ASP A 136 -10.67 -15.66 11.33
C ASP A 136 -11.81 -14.78 10.82
N TYR A 137 -12.69 -15.35 9.99
CA TYR A 137 -13.87 -14.68 9.46
C TYR A 137 -14.74 -14.08 10.56
N LYS A 138 -14.91 -14.79 11.68
CA LYS A 138 -15.72 -14.27 12.80
C LYS A 138 -15.08 -13.04 13.42
N ALA A 139 -13.76 -12.88 13.42
CA ALA A 139 -13.12 -11.67 13.93
C ALA A 139 -13.38 -10.42 13.04
N ILE A 140 -13.80 -10.63 11.79
CA ILE A 140 -14.13 -9.56 10.82
C ILE A 140 -15.61 -9.13 10.95
N PHE A 141 -16.49 -10.05 11.34
CA PHE A 141 -17.95 -9.85 11.32
C PHE A 141 -18.64 -9.94 12.69
N THR A 142 -18.08 -10.70 13.63
CA THR A 142 -18.70 -11.00 14.92
C THR A 142 -17.87 -10.37 16.03
N GLY A 143 -18.47 -9.42 16.73
CA GLY A 143 -17.80 -8.64 17.76
C GLY A 143 -18.44 -7.27 17.88
N THR A 144 -17.81 -6.38 18.66
CA THR A 144 -18.18 -4.97 18.64
C THR A 144 -17.63 -4.32 17.36
N ALA A 145 -18.16 -3.17 16.99
CA ALA A 145 -17.61 -2.40 15.86
C ALA A 145 -16.09 -2.17 16.04
N GLN A 146 -15.66 -1.84 17.26
CA GLN A 146 -14.26 -1.61 17.61
C GLN A 146 -13.37 -2.84 17.35
N THR A 147 -13.81 -4.04 17.76
CA THR A 147 -13.00 -5.25 17.56
C THR A 147 -12.93 -5.65 16.09
N CYS A 148 -14.02 -5.50 15.35
CA CYS A 148 -14.03 -5.78 13.91
C CYS A 148 -13.13 -4.80 13.15
N GLU A 149 -13.15 -3.51 13.53
CA GLU A 149 -12.26 -2.50 12.95
C GLU A 149 -10.79 -2.74 13.29
N ALA A 150 -10.47 -3.18 14.51
CA ALA A 150 -9.12 -3.57 14.89
C ALA A 150 -8.61 -4.73 14.01
N THR A 151 -9.43 -5.77 13.79
CA THR A 151 -9.11 -6.87 12.87
C THR A 151 -8.90 -6.36 11.45
N ALA A 152 -9.77 -5.47 10.95
CA ALA A 152 -9.64 -4.88 9.62
C ALA A 152 -8.32 -4.09 9.48
N VAL A 153 -7.92 -3.33 10.50
CA VAL A 153 -6.63 -2.62 10.51
C VAL A 153 -5.46 -3.59 10.48
N SER A 154 -5.47 -4.65 11.29
CA SER A 154 -4.40 -5.67 11.26
C SER A 154 -4.27 -6.32 9.89
N ILE A 155 -5.39 -6.65 9.24
CA ILE A 155 -5.39 -7.17 7.87
C ILE A 155 -4.81 -6.14 6.89
N MET A 156 -5.22 -4.87 6.99
CA MET A 156 -4.71 -3.82 6.12
C MET A 156 -3.22 -3.55 6.34
N ASP A 157 -2.73 -3.55 7.59
CA ASP A 157 -1.31 -3.41 7.88
C ASP A 157 -0.54 -4.56 7.23
N GLU A 158 -1.01 -5.81 7.37
CA GLU A 158 -0.38 -6.98 6.76
C GLU A 158 -0.29 -6.90 5.22
N ILE A 159 -1.33 -6.36 4.58
CA ILE A 159 -1.42 -6.26 3.13
C ILE A 159 -0.66 -5.03 2.60
N LEU A 160 -0.73 -3.89 3.28
CA LEU A 160 -0.36 -2.59 2.72
C LEU A 160 1.02 -2.09 3.16
N MET A 161 1.49 -2.46 4.35
CA MET A 161 2.67 -1.84 4.97
C MET A 161 3.88 -2.75 4.94
N ALA A 162 5.03 -2.22 4.52
CA ALA A 162 6.31 -2.90 4.73
C ALA A 162 6.70 -2.84 6.22
N PRO A 163 7.28 -3.90 6.80
CA PRO A 163 7.83 -5.10 6.16
C PRO A 163 6.84 -6.28 6.05
N ASN A 164 5.53 -6.03 6.13
CA ASN A 164 4.55 -7.10 6.19
C ASN A 164 4.38 -7.82 4.85
N THR A 165 3.62 -8.91 4.89
CA THR A 165 3.65 -9.96 3.89
C THR A 165 3.00 -9.59 2.55
N GLY A 166 2.10 -8.62 2.52
CA GLY A 166 1.35 -8.24 1.33
C GLY A 166 0.23 -9.22 0.94
N ILE A 167 0.05 -10.31 1.70
CA ILE A 167 -0.94 -11.37 1.45
C ILE A 167 -1.41 -11.99 2.76
N VAL A 168 -2.71 -12.26 2.88
CA VAL A 168 -3.29 -12.93 4.04
C VAL A 168 -4.28 -14.02 3.60
N LYS A 169 -4.54 -14.97 4.49
CA LYS A 169 -5.60 -15.98 4.36
C LYS A 169 -6.74 -15.65 5.32
N ILE A 170 -7.98 -15.78 4.85
CA ILE A 170 -9.16 -15.71 5.70
C ILE A 170 -9.64 -17.13 6.00
N THR A 171 -9.75 -17.47 7.27
CA THR A 171 -10.12 -18.81 7.76
C THR A 171 -11.51 -18.80 8.40
N GLY A 172 -12.10 -19.98 8.61
CA GLY A 172 -13.38 -20.10 9.32
C GLY A 172 -14.57 -19.50 8.55
N LEU A 173 -14.49 -19.45 7.21
CA LEU A 173 -15.57 -18.96 6.35
C LEU A 173 -16.86 -19.79 6.57
N PRO A 174 -18.04 -19.16 6.52
CA PRO A 174 -19.30 -19.89 6.50
C PRO A 174 -19.45 -20.67 5.19
N ALA A 175 -20.38 -21.63 5.17
CA ALA A 175 -20.74 -22.30 3.93
C ALA A 175 -21.24 -21.26 2.90
N PRO A 176 -20.75 -21.31 1.65
CA PRO A 176 -21.17 -20.36 0.62
C PRO A 176 -22.64 -20.60 0.23
N ASN A 177 -23.34 -19.52 -0.12
CA ASN A 177 -24.55 -19.63 -0.92
C ASN A 177 -24.13 -19.88 -2.38
N ILE A 178 -24.25 -21.13 -2.83
CA ILE A 178 -23.78 -21.55 -4.16
C ILE A 178 -24.44 -20.76 -5.31
N GLU A 179 -25.71 -20.40 -5.17
CA GLU A 179 -26.44 -19.62 -6.17
C GLU A 179 -25.82 -18.21 -6.28
N SER A 180 -25.67 -17.52 -5.15
CA SER A 180 -25.01 -16.21 -5.06
C SER A 180 -23.59 -16.21 -5.65
N GLU A 181 -22.78 -17.22 -5.34
CA GLU A 181 -21.42 -17.36 -5.88
C GLU A 181 -21.41 -17.57 -7.40
N ARG A 182 -22.35 -18.36 -7.94
CA ARG A 182 -22.46 -18.61 -9.39
C ARG A 182 -23.05 -17.43 -10.15
N GLU A 183 -24.02 -16.73 -9.57
CA GLU A 183 -24.64 -15.53 -10.13
C GLU A 183 -23.78 -14.26 -9.96
N LYS A 184 -22.67 -14.38 -9.23
CA LYS A 184 -21.69 -13.30 -8.99
C LYS A 184 -22.29 -12.15 -8.18
N THR A 185 -23.23 -12.45 -7.29
CA THR A 185 -23.96 -11.47 -6.47
C THR A 185 -23.83 -11.83 -5.01
N ASN A 186 -23.58 -10.85 -4.13
CA ASN A 186 -23.47 -11.07 -2.68
C ASN A 186 -22.52 -12.22 -2.24
N THR A 187 -21.46 -12.46 -3.01
CA THR A 187 -20.45 -13.51 -2.76
C THR A 187 -19.69 -13.28 -1.46
N LEU A 188 -19.15 -14.34 -0.84
CA LEU A 188 -18.32 -14.26 0.37
C LEU A 188 -17.14 -13.31 0.22
N VAL A 189 -16.41 -13.37 -0.90
CA VAL A 189 -15.27 -12.47 -1.16
C VAL A 189 -15.70 -11.00 -1.18
N THR A 190 -16.85 -10.69 -1.77
CA THR A 190 -17.42 -9.34 -1.77
C THR A 190 -17.82 -8.88 -0.37
N GLN A 191 -18.44 -9.76 0.42
CA GLN A 191 -18.82 -9.45 1.80
C GLN A 191 -17.58 -9.12 2.64
N VAL A 192 -16.55 -9.97 2.59
CA VAL A 192 -15.30 -9.77 3.32
C VAL A 192 -14.60 -8.47 2.90
N LEU A 193 -14.44 -8.23 1.60
CA LEU A 193 -13.79 -7.01 1.11
C LEU A 193 -14.58 -5.75 1.48
N LYS A 194 -15.92 -5.77 1.41
CA LYS A 194 -16.74 -4.63 1.86
C LYS A 194 -16.63 -4.40 3.36
N GLN A 195 -16.60 -5.45 4.16
CA GLN A 195 -16.48 -5.30 5.61
C GLN A 195 -15.13 -4.68 6.01
N ILE A 196 -14.07 -5.01 5.30
CA ILE A 196 -12.72 -4.47 5.55
C ILE A 196 -12.58 -3.06 4.93
N PHE A 197 -12.87 -2.92 3.64
CA PHE A 197 -12.54 -1.73 2.83
C PHE A 197 -13.71 -0.77 2.59
N GLY A 198 -14.94 -1.15 2.92
CA GLY A 198 -16.16 -0.35 2.72
C GLY A 198 -16.79 -0.48 1.33
N ALA A 199 -15.98 -0.44 0.27
CA ALA A 199 -16.46 -0.56 -1.12
C ALA A 199 -15.59 -1.50 -1.95
N VAL A 200 -16.17 -2.02 -3.03
CA VAL A 200 -15.51 -2.86 -4.02
C VAL A 200 -15.78 -2.31 -5.41
N PHE A 201 -14.92 -2.64 -6.36
CA PHE A 201 -15.12 -2.29 -7.76
C PHE A 201 -14.34 -3.23 -8.63
N GLN A 202 -14.98 -3.67 -9.70
CA GLN A 202 -14.35 -4.52 -10.70
C GLN A 202 -14.14 -3.79 -12.03
N HIS A 203 -15.18 -3.18 -12.58
CA HIS A 203 -15.21 -2.79 -13.99
C HIS A 203 -16.23 -1.68 -14.26
N PRO A 204 -15.93 -0.68 -15.13
CA PRO A 204 -16.81 0.47 -15.35
C PRO A 204 -18.18 0.14 -15.95
N ARG A 205 -18.31 -1.00 -16.64
CA ARG A 205 -19.56 -1.49 -17.23
C ARG A 205 -20.29 -2.58 -16.43
N ARG A 206 -19.80 -2.96 -15.24
CA ARG A 206 -20.48 -3.90 -14.35
C ARG A 206 -21.03 -3.14 -13.16
N SER A 207 -22.09 -3.67 -12.54
CA SER A 207 -22.43 -3.23 -11.19
C SER A 207 -21.20 -3.43 -10.29
N GLY A 208 -20.88 -2.44 -9.46
CA GLY A 208 -19.70 -2.47 -8.60
C GLY A 208 -19.68 -3.66 -7.64
N GLU A 209 -20.84 -4.27 -7.39
CA GLU A 209 -20.98 -5.42 -6.48
C GLU A 209 -20.85 -6.78 -7.16
N LYS A 210 -20.83 -6.83 -8.50
CA LYS A 210 -20.68 -8.10 -9.21
C LYS A 210 -19.24 -8.58 -9.18
N THR A 211 -19.05 -9.86 -8.88
CA THR A 211 -17.74 -10.52 -8.97
C THR A 211 -17.45 -11.00 -10.40
N PHE A 212 -16.26 -11.59 -10.57
CA PHE A 212 -15.98 -12.48 -11.68
C PHE A 212 -15.73 -13.89 -11.18
N ASN A 213 -16.14 -14.85 -12.00
CA ASN A 213 -15.77 -16.23 -11.82
C ASN A 213 -14.78 -16.59 -12.92
N VAL A 214 -13.85 -17.47 -12.60
CA VAL A 214 -13.03 -18.18 -13.58
C VAL A 214 -13.29 -19.66 -13.37
N ALA A 215 -14.09 -20.23 -14.27
CA ALA A 215 -14.55 -21.60 -14.15
C ALA A 215 -14.15 -22.48 -15.35
N SER A 216 -13.91 -23.76 -15.09
CA SER A 216 -13.47 -24.73 -16.10
C SER A 216 -14.60 -25.31 -16.96
N HIS A 217 -15.85 -24.99 -16.65
CA HIS A 217 -17.03 -25.66 -17.23
C HIS A 217 -18.15 -24.70 -17.63
N HIS A 218 -18.04 -23.40 -17.30
CA HIS A 218 -19.02 -22.42 -17.72
C HIS A 218 -18.79 -22.04 -19.19
N GLU A 219 -19.80 -22.24 -20.04
CA GLU A 219 -19.72 -21.98 -21.48
C GLU A 219 -19.25 -20.53 -21.79
N GLU A 220 -19.69 -19.55 -21.00
CA GLU A 220 -19.21 -18.16 -21.12
C GLU A 220 -17.71 -18.03 -20.92
N ASP A 221 -17.15 -18.75 -19.94
CA ASP A 221 -15.73 -18.68 -19.61
C ASP A 221 -14.90 -19.44 -20.64
N SER A 222 -15.39 -20.57 -21.14
CA SER A 222 -14.81 -21.28 -22.29
C SER A 222 -14.79 -20.41 -23.56
N LYS A 223 -15.85 -19.63 -23.81
CA LYS A 223 -15.87 -18.64 -24.91
C LYS A 223 -14.89 -17.49 -24.68
N ARG A 224 -14.72 -17.03 -23.43
CA ARG A 224 -13.72 -16.00 -23.06
C ARG A 224 -12.29 -16.50 -23.19
N ALA A 225 -12.03 -17.78 -22.89
CA ALA A 225 -10.71 -18.41 -22.96
C ALA A 225 -10.06 -18.26 -24.34
N ALA A 226 -10.87 -18.26 -25.42
CA ALA A 226 -10.38 -18.07 -26.79
C ALA A 226 -9.70 -16.70 -27.04
N GLY A 227 -9.96 -15.69 -26.21
CA GLY A 227 -9.37 -14.35 -26.34
C GLY A 227 -8.67 -13.82 -25.09
N LEU A 228 -8.77 -14.52 -23.95
CA LEU A 228 -8.22 -14.10 -22.66
C LEU A 228 -7.64 -15.30 -21.91
N PRO A 229 -6.29 -15.46 -21.89
CA PRO A 229 -5.62 -16.56 -21.20
C PRO A 229 -6.01 -16.71 -19.72
N ASN A 230 -6.37 -15.61 -19.04
CA ASN A 230 -6.78 -15.63 -17.64
C ASN A 230 -8.01 -16.53 -17.39
N TYR A 231 -8.88 -16.70 -18.39
CA TYR A 231 -10.09 -17.54 -18.32
C TYR A 231 -9.84 -18.98 -18.80
N ASP A 232 -8.73 -19.25 -19.48
CA ASP A 232 -8.40 -20.60 -19.94
C ASP A 232 -7.81 -21.41 -18.79
N THR A 233 -8.65 -22.18 -18.09
CA THR A 233 -8.21 -23.02 -16.96
C THR A 233 -7.32 -24.19 -17.37
N SER A 234 -7.19 -24.49 -18.66
CA SER A 234 -6.31 -25.55 -19.16
C SER A 234 -4.86 -25.09 -19.32
N GLN A 235 -4.63 -23.77 -19.34
CA GLN A 235 -3.32 -23.18 -19.51
C GLN A 235 -2.74 -22.67 -18.18
N ILE A 236 -1.42 -22.64 -18.13
CA ILE A 236 -0.67 -21.91 -17.11
C ILE A 236 -0.99 -20.42 -17.23
N LEU A 237 -1.23 -19.79 -16.08
CA LEU A 237 -1.36 -18.35 -15.96
C LEU A 237 -0.13 -17.83 -15.23
N LEU A 238 0.79 -17.19 -15.97
CA LEU A 238 2.05 -16.71 -15.40
C LEU A 238 1.81 -15.65 -14.32
N PRO A 239 2.70 -15.52 -13.31
CA PRO A 239 2.60 -14.48 -12.31
C PRO A 239 2.43 -13.08 -12.92
N HIS A 240 1.37 -12.39 -12.50
CA HIS A 240 0.99 -11.07 -13.00
C HIS A 240 0.29 -10.25 -11.91
N VAL A 241 0.08 -8.97 -12.20
CA VAL A 241 -0.86 -8.12 -11.47
C VAL A 241 -2.10 -7.88 -12.33
N ASP A 242 -3.26 -7.96 -11.71
CA ASP A 242 -4.53 -7.78 -12.40
C ASP A 242 -4.81 -6.31 -12.70
N HIS A 243 -5.60 -6.05 -13.74
CA HIS A 243 -5.95 -4.69 -14.19
C HIS A 243 -4.74 -3.79 -14.51
N ALA A 244 -3.59 -4.37 -14.88
CA ALA A 244 -2.39 -3.64 -15.33
C ALA A 244 -2.63 -2.71 -16.54
N HIS A 245 -3.76 -2.82 -17.23
CA HIS A 245 -4.17 -1.95 -18.34
C HIS A 245 -5.01 -0.72 -17.90
N TYR A 246 -5.39 -0.60 -16.62
CA TYR A 246 -6.08 0.59 -16.10
C TYR A 246 -5.09 1.69 -15.74
N GLN A 247 -5.47 2.95 -15.96
CA GLN A 247 -4.71 4.11 -15.49
C GLN A 247 -4.56 4.05 -13.96
N HIS A 248 -5.67 3.78 -13.26
CA HIS A 248 -5.73 3.53 -11.82
C HIS A 248 -6.10 2.06 -11.57
N PRO A 249 -5.10 1.15 -11.52
CA PRO A 249 -5.34 -0.27 -11.27
C PRO A 249 -5.86 -0.51 -9.84
N ILE A 250 -6.44 -1.70 -9.64
CA ILE A 250 -6.91 -2.14 -8.33
C ILE A 250 -5.72 -2.44 -7.42
N GLN A 251 -5.84 -2.09 -6.13
CA GLN A 251 -4.76 -2.26 -5.16
C GLN A 251 -4.93 -3.55 -4.36
N VAL A 252 -6.15 -3.91 -3.97
CA VAL A 252 -6.40 -5.17 -3.25
C VAL A 252 -7.26 -6.09 -4.10
N GLN A 253 -6.90 -7.37 -4.09
CA GLN A 253 -7.64 -8.43 -4.72
C GLN A 253 -7.96 -9.52 -3.71
N GLY A 254 -9.18 -10.03 -3.76
CA GLY A 254 -9.62 -11.21 -3.04
C GLY A 254 -9.94 -12.35 -3.99
N TRP A 255 -9.62 -13.57 -3.59
CA TRP A 255 -9.87 -14.77 -4.38
C TRP A 255 -10.34 -15.94 -3.52
N TYR A 256 -11.56 -16.40 -3.81
CA TYR A 256 -12.21 -17.49 -3.11
C TYR A 256 -12.27 -18.76 -3.98
N GLY A 257 -11.86 -19.90 -3.43
CA GLY A 257 -12.06 -21.22 -4.04
C GLY A 257 -13.48 -21.73 -3.77
N LEU A 258 -14.32 -21.84 -4.80
CA LEU A 258 -15.70 -22.31 -4.67
C LEU A 258 -15.80 -23.84 -4.80
N GLU A 259 -15.19 -24.40 -5.83
CA GLU A 259 -15.18 -25.84 -6.11
C GLU A 259 -13.93 -26.22 -6.92
N GLY A 260 -13.53 -27.49 -6.83
CA GLY A 260 -12.30 -28.01 -7.42
C GLY A 260 -11.03 -27.45 -6.76
N GLU A 261 -9.90 -27.91 -7.24
CA GLU A 261 -8.58 -27.57 -6.68
C GLU A 261 -7.65 -27.05 -7.78
N SER A 262 -6.83 -26.07 -7.43
CA SER A 262 -5.77 -25.57 -8.33
C SER A 262 -4.49 -25.24 -7.58
N GLU A 263 -3.35 -25.46 -8.22
CA GLU A 263 -2.05 -25.01 -7.75
C GLU A 263 -1.85 -23.57 -8.23
N ASN A 264 -1.95 -22.62 -7.30
CA ASN A 264 -1.80 -21.20 -7.54
C ASN A 264 -0.40 -20.73 -7.14
N THR A 265 0.08 -19.66 -7.77
CA THR A 265 1.39 -19.07 -7.45
C THR A 265 1.23 -17.65 -6.91
N PHE A 266 2.04 -17.30 -5.93
CA PHE A 266 2.21 -15.93 -5.42
C PHE A 266 3.69 -15.57 -5.41
N VAL A 267 4.03 -14.33 -5.76
CA VAL A 267 5.41 -13.83 -5.81
C VAL A 267 5.47 -12.46 -5.13
N SER A 268 6.38 -12.29 -4.17
CA SER A 268 6.76 -10.97 -3.68
C SER A 268 7.50 -10.21 -4.78
N GLY A 269 6.82 -9.27 -5.43
CA GLY A 269 7.43 -8.43 -6.43
C GLY A 269 8.54 -7.55 -5.85
N LEU A 270 8.42 -7.14 -4.58
CA LEU A 270 9.49 -6.42 -3.88
C LEU A 270 10.75 -7.29 -3.74
N GLN A 271 10.61 -8.57 -3.41
CA GLN A 271 11.76 -9.48 -3.36
C GLN A 271 12.36 -9.71 -4.75
N ALA A 272 11.52 -9.86 -5.78
CA ALA A 272 12.01 -10.00 -7.15
C ALA A 272 12.84 -8.77 -7.59
N LEU A 273 12.42 -7.57 -7.19
CA LEU A 273 13.19 -6.37 -7.44
C LEU A 273 14.47 -6.32 -6.58
N ASN A 274 14.45 -6.71 -5.31
CA ASN A 274 15.66 -6.81 -4.48
C ASN A 274 16.71 -7.71 -5.13
N THR A 275 16.30 -8.90 -5.57
CA THR A 275 17.17 -9.83 -6.30
C THR A 275 17.67 -9.23 -7.61
N LEU A 276 16.87 -8.44 -8.32
CA LEU A 276 17.34 -7.70 -9.50
C LEU A 276 18.42 -6.69 -9.14
N LEU A 277 18.27 -5.92 -8.07
CA LEU A 277 19.32 -4.97 -7.65
C LEU A 277 20.59 -5.65 -7.16
N GLU A 278 20.48 -6.83 -6.54
CA GLU A 278 21.64 -7.59 -6.10
C GLU A 278 22.41 -8.18 -7.29
N GLU A 279 21.70 -8.69 -8.30
CA GLU A 279 22.31 -9.43 -9.42
C GLU A 279 22.63 -8.58 -10.66
N ALA A 280 21.85 -7.53 -10.91
CA ALA A 280 21.93 -6.69 -12.11
C ALA A 280 21.37 -5.27 -11.84
N PRO A 281 22.00 -4.48 -10.95
CA PRO A 281 21.48 -3.17 -10.51
C PRO A 281 21.24 -2.18 -11.66
N GLU A 282 22.04 -2.26 -12.73
CA GLU A 282 21.89 -1.43 -13.93
C GLU A 282 20.59 -1.68 -14.70
N MET A 283 19.93 -2.83 -14.46
CA MET A 283 18.66 -3.20 -15.07
C MET A 283 17.44 -2.66 -14.32
N PHE A 284 17.61 -2.07 -13.13
CA PHE A 284 16.49 -1.49 -12.40
C PHE A 284 16.02 -0.17 -12.99
N GLU A 285 16.95 0.72 -13.37
CA GLU A 285 16.60 2.04 -13.93
C GLU A 285 15.66 1.94 -15.15
N PRO A 286 15.89 1.08 -16.14
CA PRO A 286 14.95 0.94 -17.25
C PRO A 286 13.54 0.51 -16.85
N LEU A 287 13.35 -0.20 -15.73
CA LEU A 287 12.02 -0.61 -15.26
C LEU A 287 11.21 0.55 -14.69
N ILE A 288 11.88 1.63 -14.25
CA ILE A 288 11.25 2.85 -13.73
C ILE A 288 11.24 4.01 -14.72
N THR A 289 11.97 3.91 -15.84
CA THR A 289 12.05 4.99 -16.85
C THR A 289 11.51 4.63 -18.23
N ALA A 290 11.61 3.37 -18.66
CA ALA A 290 11.12 2.93 -19.98
C ALA A 290 9.66 2.45 -19.89
N PRO A 291 8.69 3.17 -20.47
CA PRO A 291 7.29 2.76 -20.43
C PRO A 291 7.04 1.53 -21.29
N MET A 292 5.92 0.85 -21.04
CA MET A 292 5.37 -0.19 -21.90
C MET A 292 3.88 0.04 -22.08
N SER A 293 3.37 -0.31 -23.27
CA SER A 293 1.93 -0.38 -23.49
C SER A 293 1.36 -1.64 -22.84
N VAL A 294 0.24 -1.54 -22.15
CA VAL A 294 -0.51 -2.69 -21.63
C VAL A 294 -1.96 -2.51 -22.02
N GLY A 295 -2.57 -3.52 -22.63
CA GLY A 295 -3.93 -3.38 -23.15
C GLY A 295 -4.61 -4.69 -23.47
N ARG A 296 -5.93 -4.60 -23.69
CA ARG A 296 -6.77 -5.71 -24.15
C ARG A 296 -8.06 -5.20 -24.80
N VAL A 297 -8.73 -6.08 -25.51
CA VAL A 297 -10.10 -5.86 -25.98
C VAL A 297 -11.04 -6.81 -25.27
N VAL A 298 -12.18 -6.29 -24.81
CA VAL A 298 -13.20 -7.03 -24.10
C VAL A 298 -14.43 -7.19 -24.99
N HIS A 299 -14.42 -8.25 -25.81
CA HIS A 299 -15.42 -8.48 -26.87
C HIS A 299 -16.82 -8.86 -26.39
N TYR A 300 -16.98 -9.25 -25.12
CA TYR A 300 -18.29 -9.63 -24.58
C TYR A 300 -19.16 -8.41 -24.16
N TYR A 301 -18.67 -7.18 -24.35
CA TYR A 301 -19.48 -5.97 -24.25
C TYR A 301 -19.93 -5.52 -25.63
N ASP A 302 -21.09 -4.85 -25.69
CA ASP A 302 -21.57 -4.19 -26.90
C ASP A 302 -21.75 -2.67 -26.65
N PRO A 303 -21.00 -1.78 -27.35
CA PRO A 303 -19.87 -2.11 -28.23
C PRO A 303 -18.69 -2.67 -27.42
N PRO A 304 -17.73 -3.40 -28.05
CA PRO A 304 -16.55 -3.91 -27.36
C PRO A 304 -15.81 -2.81 -26.59
N LEU A 305 -15.27 -3.17 -25.42
CA LEU A 305 -14.48 -2.23 -24.64
C LEU A 305 -12.99 -2.38 -24.96
N TYR A 306 -12.39 -1.29 -25.43
CA TYR A 306 -10.97 -1.19 -25.73
C TYR A 306 -10.27 -0.55 -24.54
N GLN A 307 -9.30 -1.26 -23.96
CA GLN A 307 -8.64 -0.83 -22.74
C GLN A 307 -7.14 -0.80 -22.98
N GLY A 308 -6.48 0.26 -22.52
CA GLY A 308 -5.06 0.41 -22.66
C GLY A 308 -4.51 1.50 -21.75
N THR A 309 -3.24 1.34 -21.40
CA THR A 309 -2.43 2.36 -20.73
C THR A 309 -1.00 2.26 -21.20
N VAL A 310 -0.24 3.34 -21.02
CA VAL A 310 1.21 3.37 -21.16
C VAL A 310 1.77 3.80 -19.82
N ASP A 311 2.64 2.98 -19.23
CA ASP A 311 3.22 3.22 -17.90
C ASP A 311 4.49 2.39 -17.76
N THR A 312 5.30 2.64 -16.73
CA THR A 312 6.52 1.86 -16.44
C THR A 312 6.18 0.55 -15.71
N ALA A 313 7.08 -0.44 -15.78
CA ALA A 313 6.90 -1.70 -15.06
C ALA A 313 6.96 -1.54 -13.54
N VAL A 314 7.70 -0.52 -13.07
CA VAL A 314 7.84 -0.18 -11.65
C VAL A 314 7.54 1.31 -11.47
N THR A 315 6.63 1.63 -10.56
CA THR A 315 6.29 2.99 -10.15
C THR A 315 6.82 3.25 -8.74
N MET A 316 7.51 4.37 -8.54
CA MET A 316 8.01 4.80 -7.23
C MET A 316 7.01 5.72 -6.53
N TYR A 317 7.03 5.78 -5.20
CA TYR A 317 6.33 6.82 -4.46
C TYR A 317 6.98 8.18 -4.75
N PRO A 318 6.20 9.24 -5.06
CA PRO A 318 6.75 10.56 -5.38
C PRO A 318 7.71 11.08 -4.30
N GLY A 319 8.87 11.57 -4.72
CA GLY A 319 9.88 12.14 -3.80
C GLY A 319 10.59 11.13 -2.91
N THR A 320 10.42 9.83 -3.14
CA THR A 320 11.09 8.79 -2.34
C THR A 320 11.78 7.77 -3.23
N ALA A 321 12.68 6.99 -2.62
CA ALA A 321 13.25 5.82 -3.25
C ALA A 321 12.37 4.57 -3.06
N GLN A 322 11.12 4.65 -2.57
CA GLN A 322 10.29 3.47 -2.28
C GLN A 322 9.43 3.04 -3.48
N VAL A 323 9.31 1.74 -3.71
CA VAL A 323 8.40 1.20 -4.73
C VAL A 323 6.96 1.38 -4.26
N LYS A 324 6.16 2.01 -5.10
CA LYS A 324 4.71 2.11 -4.93
C LYS A 324 3.99 0.90 -5.52
N ARG A 325 4.38 0.50 -6.73
CA ARG A 325 3.66 -0.51 -7.50
C ARG A 325 4.55 -1.17 -8.56
N ILE A 326 4.31 -2.45 -8.78
CA ILE A 326 4.75 -3.20 -9.95
C ILE A 326 3.55 -3.36 -10.88
N ARG A 327 3.74 -3.02 -12.15
CA ARG A 327 2.77 -3.21 -13.22
C ARG A 327 3.36 -4.23 -14.18
N TRP A 328 3.02 -5.50 -14.00
CA TRP A 328 3.52 -6.56 -14.86
C TRP A 328 2.43 -7.57 -15.19
N HIS A 329 2.12 -7.74 -16.48
CA HIS A 329 1.18 -8.77 -16.95
C HIS A 329 1.66 -9.31 -18.30
N PRO A 330 2.36 -10.46 -18.34
CA PRO A 330 3.06 -10.91 -19.55
C PRO A 330 2.12 -11.18 -20.73
N HIS A 331 0.88 -11.59 -20.48
CA HIS A 331 -0.12 -11.81 -21.53
C HIS A 331 -0.76 -10.54 -22.12
N LEU A 332 -0.69 -9.41 -21.42
CA LEU A 332 -1.33 -8.15 -21.83
C LEU A 332 -0.32 -7.05 -22.18
N THR A 333 0.97 -7.31 -21.95
CA THR A 333 2.04 -6.38 -22.26
C THR A 333 2.26 -6.35 -23.77
N GLY A 334 2.19 -5.14 -24.35
CA GLY A 334 2.48 -4.86 -25.74
C GLY A 334 3.95 -4.42 -25.93
N SER A 335 4.16 -3.34 -26.68
CA SER A 335 5.49 -2.80 -26.95
C SER A 335 6.10 -2.07 -25.76
N ILE A 336 7.40 -2.28 -25.54
CA ILE A 336 8.24 -1.37 -24.75
C ILE A 336 8.41 -0.08 -25.56
N VAL A 337 8.01 1.05 -24.98
CA VAL A 337 8.01 2.38 -25.58
C VAL A 337 9.32 3.09 -25.24
N ALA A 338 10.43 2.57 -25.77
CA ALA A 338 11.77 3.13 -25.56
C ALA A 338 12.35 3.72 -26.87
N PRO A 339 13.19 4.77 -26.80
CA PRO A 339 14.02 5.21 -27.92
C PRO A 339 14.85 4.05 -28.50
N PHE A 340 15.23 4.15 -29.78
CA PHE A 340 15.93 3.09 -30.51
C PHE A 340 17.18 2.57 -29.78
N ASP A 341 18.01 3.48 -29.27
CA ASP A 341 19.26 3.14 -28.59
C ASP A 341 19.05 2.51 -27.19
N GLU A 342 17.93 2.85 -26.53
CA GLU A 342 17.60 2.35 -25.19
C GLU A 342 16.80 1.04 -25.22
N PHE A 343 16.21 0.68 -26.37
CA PHE A 343 15.31 -0.48 -26.47
C PHE A 343 15.96 -1.79 -26.00
N ARG A 344 17.23 -2.03 -26.35
CA ARG A 344 17.93 -3.26 -25.95
C ARG A 344 18.08 -3.35 -24.44
N LYS A 345 18.45 -2.24 -23.79
CA LYS A 345 18.60 -2.13 -22.34
C LYS A 345 17.26 -2.34 -21.64
N ALA A 346 16.21 -1.63 -22.10
CA ALA A 346 14.87 -1.77 -21.55
C ALA A 346 14.32 -3.19 -21.72
N ARG A 347 14.48 -3.82 -22.89
CA ARG A 347 14.05 -5.21 -23.12
C ARG A 347 14.79 -6.20 -22.23
N ALA A 348 16.11 -6.05 -22.08
CA ALA A 348 16.90 -6.91 -21.20
C ALA A 348 16.42 -6.82 -19.74
N ALA A 349 16.13 -5.62 -19.25
CA ALA A 349 15.59 -5.40 -17.91
C ALA A 349 14.23 -6.10 -17.69
N HIS A 350 13.27 -5.92 -18.60
CA HIS A 350 11.96 -6.60 -18.50
C HIS A 350 12.10 -8.13 -18.56
N HIS A 351 12.98 -8.63 -19.42
CA HIS A 351 13.27 -10.06 -19.50
C HIS A 351 13.89 -10.59 -18.20
N ARG A 352 14.84 -9.86 -17.61
CA ARG A 352 15.47 -10.26 -16.34
C ARG A 352 14.47 -10.25 -15.19
N LEU A 353 13.61 -9.24 -15.11
CA LEU A 353 12.53 -9.20 -14.12
C LEU A 353 11.61 -10.42 -14.27
N GLN A 354 11.15 -10.72 -15.49
CA GLN A 354 10.28 -11.87 -15.75
C GLN A 354 10.96 -13.20 -15.38
N GLU A 355 12.26 -13.33 -15.65
CA GLU A 355 13.03 -14.51 -15.28
C GLU A 355 13.09 -14.68 -13.76
N ILE A 356 13.44 -13.63 -13.01
CA ILE A 356 13.50 -13.67 -11.54
C ILE A 356 12.15 -14.05 -10.93
N ILE A 357 11.06 -13.41 -11.39
CA ILE A 357 9.69 -13.69 -10.94
C ILE A 357 9.33 -15.19 -11.10
N ARG A 358 9.91 -15.85 -12.10
CA ARG A 358 9.60 -17.25 -12.44
C ARG A 358 10.47 -18.27 -11.72
N ARG A 359 11.46 -17.86 -10.92
CA ARG A 359 12.29 -18.79 -10.16
C ARG A 359 11.48 -19.51 -9.08
N ASP A 360 11.76 -20.78 -8.84
CA ASP A 360 11.11 -21.55 -7.77
C ASP A 360 11.37 -20.96 -6.36
N THR A 361 12.47 -20.23 -6.19
CA THR A 361 12.76 -19.49 -4.94
C THR A 361 11.81 -18.32 -4.68
N HIS A 362 11.11 -17.84 -5.71
CA HIS A 362 10.22 -16.68 -5.65
C HIS A 362 8.73 -17.07 -5.77
N GLN A 363 8.42 -18.17 -6.46
CA GLN A 363 7.05 -18.63 -6.69
C GLN A 363 6.52 -19.50 -5.56
N LEU A 364 5.82 -18.88 -4.60
CA LEU A 364 5.12 -19.62 -3.57
C LEU A 364 3.94 -20.35 -4.19
N LYS A 365 4.01 -21.68 -4.21
CA LYS A 365 2.94 -22.55 -4.72
C LYS A 365 1.99 -22.91 -3.58
N VAL A 366 0.71 -22.63 -3.78
CA VAL A 366 -0.37 -22.90 -2.83
C VAL A 366 -1.42 -23.75 -3.52
N ILE A 367 -1.81 -24.87 -2.89
CA ILE A 367 -2.99 -25.61 -3.32
C ILE A 367 -4.22 -24.87 -2.80
N LEU A 368 -4.95 -24.23 -3.71
CA LEU A 368 -6.21 -23.58 -3.42
C LEU A 368 -7.33 -24.62 -3.45
N GLN A 369 -8.01 -24.78 -2.31
CA GLN A 369 -9.12 -25.72 -2.14
C GLN A 369 -10.46 -24.99 -1.95
N PRO A 370 -11.60 -25.69 -2.09
CA PRO A 370 -12.90 -25.11 -1.76
C PRO A 370 -12.93 -24.61 -0.31
N GLY A 371 -13.38 -23.38 -0.10
CA GLY A 371 -13.37 -22.75 1.23
C GLY A 371 -12.14 -21.91 1.54
N ASP A 372 -11.11 -21.90 0.69
CA ASP A 372 -9.98 -20.99 0.86
C ASP A 372 -10.31 -19.58 0.32
N LEU A 373 -10.00 -18.55 1.11
CA LEU A 373 -10.02 -17.15 0.68
C LEU A 373 -8.67 -16.49 0.97
N TYR A 374 -8.04 -15.93 -0.05
CA TYR A 374 -6.83 -15.13 0.07
C TYR A 374 -7.11 -13.69 -0.33
N LEU A 375 -6.50 -12.74 0.38
CA LEU A 375 -6.50 -11.31 0.03
C LEU A 375 -5.04 -10.86 -0.12
N TRP A 376 -4.73 -10.06 -1.13
CA TRP A 376 -3.37 -9.55 -1.33
C TRP A 376 -3.33 -8.15 -1.93
N ASN A 377 -2.16 -7.52 -1.79
CA ASN A 377 -1.82 -6.26 -2.42
C ASN A 377 -1.38 -6.51 -3.87
N ASN A 378 -2.31 -6.32 -4.80
CA ASN A 378 -2.07 -6.45 -6.24
C ASN A 378 -1.06 -5.42 -6.78
N PHE A 379 -0.60 -4.45 -5.99
CA PHE A 379 0.51 -3.58 -6.41
C PHE A 379 1.89 -4.21 -6.18
N THR A 380 2.03 -5.15 -5.26
CA THR A 380 3.34 -5.68 -4.85
C THR A 380 3.41 -7.20 -4.88
N ILE A 381 2.27 -7.90 -4.87
CA ILE A 381 2.17 -9.34 -4.99
C ILE A 381 1.68 -9.70 -6.38
N LEU A 382 2.53 -10.40 -7.14
CA LEU A 382 2.14 -11.02 -8.40
C LEU A 382 1.53 -12.38 -8.10
N HIS A 383 0.56 -12.80 -8.91
CA HIS A 383 -0.14 -14.06 -8.71
C HIS A 383 -0.40 -14.77 -10.04
N GLY A 384 -0.57 -16.08 -9.98
CA GLY A 384 -0.75 -16.93 -11.16
C GLY A 384 -1.40 -18.27 -10.81
N ARG A 385 -1.43 -19.16 -11.80
CA ARG A 385 -1.95 -20.52 -11.68
C ARG A 385 -1.07 -21.46 -12.49
N GLU A 386 -0.46 -22.42 -11.82
CA GLU A 386 0.38 -23.44 -12.45
C GLU A 386 -0.49 -24.46 -13.18
N ARG A 387 -1.52 -25.00 -12.49
CA ARG A 387 -2.43 -26.00 -13.04
C ARG A 387 -3.72 -26.14 -12.24
N VAL A 388 -4.75 -26.70 -12.88
CA VAL A 388 -5.95 -27.20 -12.21
C VAL A 388 -5.75 -28.68 -11.90
N LEU A 389 -6.03 -29.07 -10.65
CA LEU A 389 -5.84 -30.43 -10.13
C LEU A 389 -7.15 -31.23 -10.16
N GLN A 390 -8.27 -30.56 -9.90
CA GLN A 390 -9.60 -31.19 -9.88
C GLN A 390 -10.62 -30.32 -10.60
N VAL A 391 -11.42 -30.94 -11.46
CA VAL A 391 -12.55 -30.33 -12.17
C VAL A 391 -13.90 -30.91 -11.69
N PRO A 392 -15.01 -30.15 -11.73
CA PRO A 392 -15.10 -28.74 -12.11
C PRO A 392 -14.32 -27.85 -11.14
N ARG A 393 -13.71 -26.78 -11.67
CA ARG A 393 -13.00 -25.78 -10.88
C ARG A 393 -13.68 -24.43 -11.07
N THR A 394 -14.00 -23.75 -9.97
CA THR A 394 -14.49 -22.37 -9.98
C THR A 394 -13.80 -21.57 -8.89
N GLY A 395 -13.18 -20.46 -9.28
CA GLY A 395 -12.72 -19.44 -8.34
C GLY A 395 -13.47 -18.13 -8.54
N VAL A 396 -13.76 -17.44 -7.44
CA VAL A 396 -14.54 -16.20 -7.40
C VAL A 396 -13.64 -15.06 -6.96
N GLY A 397 -13.50 -14.05 -7.83
CA GLY A 397 -12.63 -12.90 -7.62
C GLY A 397 -13.40 -11.60 -7.40
N GLN A 398 -12.88 -10.74 -6.55
CA GLN A 398 -13.35 -9.35 -6.38
C GLN A 398 -12.17 -8.44 -6.04
N THR A 399 -12.30 -7.15 -6.34
CA THR A 399 -11.21 -6.18 -6.25
C THR A 399 -11.61 -4.89 -5.56
N VAL A 400 -10.63 -4.18 -5.00
CA VAL A 400 -10.78 -2.88 -4.34
C VAL A 400 -9.86 -1.84 -5.00
N PRO A 401 -10.38 -0.69 -5.46
CA PRO A 401 -9.57 0.39 -6.02
C PRO A 401 -8.59 0.99 -5.02
N GLU A 402 -7.46 1.50 -5.53
CA GLU A 402 -6.43 2.20 -4.75
C GLU A 402 -7.01 3.28 -3.82
N GLN A 403 -7.88 4.15 -4.33
CA GLN A 403 -8.43 5.25 -3.53
C GLN A 403 -9.30 4.75 -2.38
N VAL A 404 -10.10 3.71 -2.60
CA VAL A 404 -10.97 3.12 -1.55
C VAL A 404 -10.12 2.51 -0.44
N VAL A 405 -9.06 1.79 -0.81
CA VAL A 405 -8.09 1.23 0.14
C VAL A 405 -7.44 2.35 0.94
N ALA A 406 -6.93 3.38 0.27
CA ALA A 406 -6.25 4.50 0.90
C ALA A 406 -7.16 5.26 1.88
N ASP A 407 -8.38 5.63 1.46
CA ASP A 407 -9.29 6.40 2.30
C ASP A 407 -9.76 5.61 3.52
N ARG A 408 -10.11 4.33 3.36
CA ARG A 408 -10.53 3.49 4.49
C ARG A 408 -9.39 3.26 5.47
N TYR A 409 -8.19 2.96 4.98
CA TYR A 409 -7.02 2.78 5.84
C TYR A 409 -6.70 4.04 6.64
N ARG A 410 -6.70 5.20 5.98
CA ARG A 410 -6.49 6.49 6.63
C ARG A 410 -7.55 6.77 7.68
N ALA A 411 -8.83 6.57 7.37
CA ALA A 411 -9.91 6.80 8.32
C ALA A 411 -9.75 5.96 9.60
N LEU A 412 -9.41 4.67 9.45
CA LEU A 412 -9.19 3.77 10.58
C LEU A 412 -7.95 4.15 11.40
N LYS A 413 -6.81 4.42 10.76
CA LYS A 413 -5.59 4.84 11.46
C LYS A 413 -5.75 6.18 12.17
N ILE A 414 -6.38 7.16 11.53
CA ILE A 414 -6.71 8.45 12.17
C ILE A 414 -7.61 8.20 13.38
N GLY A 415 -8.63 7.34 13.25
CA GLY A 415 -9.49 6.92 14.36
C GLY A 415 -8.72 6.35 15.55
N GLN A 416 -7.74 5.46 15.31
CA GLN A 416 -6.87 4.89 16.35
C GLN A 416 -5.95 5.91 17.02
N LEU A 417 -5.55 6.95 16.27
CA LEU A 417 -4.64 7.99 16.74
C LEU A 417 -5.36 9.15 17.45
N ARG A 418 -6.70 9.19 17.41
CA ARG A 418 -7.50 10.16 18.18
C ARG A 418 -7.20 10.02 19.67
N GLY A 419 -6.93 11.15 20.32
CA GLY A 419 -6.55 11.20 21.73
C GLY A 419 -5.03 11.30 21.95
N TYR A 420 -4.21 10.89 20.99
CA TYR A 420 -2.75 11.09 21.03
C TYR A 420 -2.32 12.34 20.26
N LEU A 421 -2.98 12.61 19.13
CA LEU A 421 -2.73 13.79 18.30
C LEU A 421 -4.05 14.40 17.84
N GLU A 422 -4.11 15.73 17.75
CA GLU A 422 -5.26 16.39 17.14
C GLU A 422 -5.38 16.01 15.66
N GLU A 423 -6.60 15.72 15.20
CA GLU A 423 -6.90 15.22 13.85
C GLU A 423 -6.32 16.10 12.73
N LYS A 424 -6.28 17.43 12.94
CA LYS A 424 -5.73 18.39 11.97
C LYS A 424 -4.29 18.08 11.53
N TRP A 425 -3.47 17.50 12.42
CA TRP A 425 -2.09 17.12 12.12
C TRP A 425 -1.97 15.78 11.39
N LEU A 426 -3.02 14.97 11.40
CA LEU A 426 -3.06 13.66 10.75
C LEU A 426 -3.55 13.72 9.30
N VAL A 427 -4.37 14.72 8.95
CA VAL A 427 -5.00 14.85 7.62
C VAL A 427 -3.99 14.92 6.48
N HIS A 428 -2.86 15.61 6.67
CA HIS A 428 -1.81 15.75 5.65
C HIS A 428 -0.66 14.75 5.79
N MET A 429 -0.71 13.91 6.82
CA MET A 429 0.32 12.90 7.04
C MET A 429 0.21 11.81 5.98
N PRO A 430 1.30 11.40 5.30
CA PRO A 430 1.24 10.28 4.38
C PRO A 430 0.94 8.96 5.11
N ALA A 431 0.39 7.96 4.40
CA ALA A 431 -0.10 6.73 5.04
C ALA A 431 0.99 5.94 5.79
N ALA A 432 2.21 5.90 5.25
CA ALA A 432 3.34 5.26 5.93
C ALA A 432 3.68 5.96 7.26
N GLN A 433 3.60 7.29 7.30
CA GLN A 433 3.83 8.06 8.53
C GLN A 433 2.71 7.86 9.54
N LEU A 434 1.45 7.70 9.11
CA LEU A 434 0.35 7.30 10.00
C LEU A 434 0.60 5.92 10.63
N PHE A 435 1.05 4.96 9.83
CA PHE A 435 1.44 3.63 10.31
C PHE A 435 2.58 3.72 11.34
N HIS A 436 3.68 4.40 11.01
CA HIS A 436 4.82 4.55 11.91
C HIS A 436 4.49 5.31 13.20
N LEU A 437 3.61 6.32 13.14
CA LEU A 437 3.11 6.99 14.33
C LEU A 437 2.32 6.03 15.23
N GLY A 438 1.49 5.17 14.62
CA GLY A 438 0.78 4.09 15.32
C GLY A 438 1.73 3.15 16.04
N GLU A 439 2.74 2.63 15.35
CA GLU A 439 3.76 1.74 15.94
C GLU A 439 4.50 2.41 17.10
N LEU A 440 4.92 3.67 16.90
CA LEU A 440 5.64 4.45 17.91
C LEU A 440 4.83 4.64 19.21
N LEU A 441 3.50 4.68 19.10
CA LEU A 441 2.58 4.84 20.23
C LEU A 441 2.13 3.50 20.84
N HIS A 442 1.97 2.44 20.03
CA HIS A 442 1.50 1.13 20.49
C HIS A 442 2.57 0.28 21.16
N CYS A 443 3.87 0.51 20.91
CA CYS A 443 4.98 -0.16 21.60
C CYS A 443 5.01 0.02 23.14
N ARG A 444 3.98 0.64 23.75
CA ARG A 444 3.84 0.81 25.21
C ARG A 444 2.41 0.61 25.75
N SER A 445 1.48 0.06 24.98
CA SER A 445 0.15 -0.37 25.50
C SER A 445 0.14 -1.82 26.01
N LEU A 446 1.24 -2.55 25.78
CA LEU A 446 1.59 -3.86 26.33
C LEU A 446 2.85 -3.69 27.18
#